data_AF-A0A091T1A7-F1
#
_entry.id   AF-A0A091T1A7-F1
#
_cell.length_a   1.000
_cell.length_b   1.000
_cell.length_c   1.000
_cell.angle_alpha   90.00
_cell.angle_beta   90.00
_cell.angle_gamma   90.00
#
_symmetry.space_group_name_H-M   'P 1'
#
loop_
_entity.id
_entity.type
_entity.pdbx_description
1 polymer ?
#
loop_
_entity_poly.entity_id
_entity_poly.type
_entity_poly.pdbx_seq_one_letter_code
_entity_poly.pdbx_strand_id
1 'polypeptide(L)'
;SESALPCKTPLIRCADGLDQDTFKICKELLRPFKKSLRKLHLPQHLPTEKKLKYTKESLTVIGDRIDLFLQRYCRASEVKHWQKMFWQFVSLFSEMDAKQLQKLYKYIKNNQMAKFL
;
A
#
# COMPACT_ATOMS: atom_id res chain seq x y z
N SER A 1 10.55 28.37 18.57
CA SER A 1 9.38 27.51 18.36
C SER A 1 8.83 27.73 16.98
N GLU A 2 9.14 26.85 16.03
CA GLU A 2 8.31 26.70 14.82
C GLU A 2 8.63 25.32 14.21
N SER A 3 7.89 24.31 14.66
CA SER A 3 7.89 23.00 14.02
C SER A 3 7.08 23.13 12.74
N ALA A 4 7.77 23.28 11.60
CA ALA A 4 7.17 23.33 10.29
C ALA A 4 6.33 22.07 10.06
N LEU A 5 5.01 22.23 10.05
CA LEU A 5 4.08 21.21 9.58
C LEU A 5 4.46 20.91 8.12
N PRO A 6 4.74 19.65 7.75
CA PRO A 6 4.96 19.33 6.35
C PRO A 6 3.68 19.72 5.60
N CYS A 7 3.85 20.58 4.60
CA CYS A 7 2.80 21.18 3.79
C CYS A 7 1.64 20.20 3.56
N LYS A 8 0.41 20.63 3.88
CA LYS A 8 -0.83 19.89 3.66
C LYS A 8 -1.16 19.78 2.17
N THR A 9 -0.20 19.37 1.34
CA THR A 9 -0.45 19.00 -0.04
C THR A 9 -1.42 17.81 0.00
N PRO A 10 -2.62 17.93 -0.59
CA PRO A 10 -3.57 16.83 -0.61
C PRO A 10 -2.91 15.60 -1.25
N LEU A 11 -2.92 14.44 -0.59
CA LEU A 11 -2.28 13.20 -1.10
C LEU A 11 -2.70 12.85 -2.53
N ILE A 12 -3.90 13.27 -2.93
CA ILE A 12 -4.40 13.11 -4.30
C ILE A 12 -3.53 13.84 -5.35
N ARG A 13 -2.84 14.93 -4.99
CA ARG A 13 -1.88 15.62 -5.88
C ARG A 13 -0.58 14.85 -6.06
N CYS A 14 -0.28 13.91 -5.17
CA CYS A 14 0.87 13.01 -5.27
C CYS A 14 0.47 11.68 -5.92
N ALA A 15 -0.80 11.54 -6.32
CA ALA A 15 -1.40 10.32 -6.82
C ALA A 15 -1.52 10.36 -8.35
N ASP A 16 -0.42 10.68 -9.05
CA ASP A 16 -0.41 10.75 -10.50
C ASP A 16 -0.97 9.45 -11.10
N GLY A 17 -1.95 9.54 -12.00
CA GLY A 17 -2.60 8.37 -12.61
C GLY A 17 -3.70 7.69 -11.78
N LEU A 18 -4.07 8.26 -10.62
CA LEU A 18 -5.30 7.94 -9.90
C LEU A 18 -6.31 9.08 -10.13
N ASP A 19 -7.43 8.78 -10.78
CA ASP A 19 -8.53 9.74 -10.86
C ASP A 19 -9.20 9.94 -9.49
N GLN A 20 -10.03 11.00 -9.40
CA GLN A 20 -10.63 11.41 -8.13
C GLN A 20 -11.56 10.36 -7.54
N ASP A 21 -12.28 9.60 -8.36
CA ASP A 21 -13.25 8.62 -7.89
C ASP A 21 -12.56 7.33 -7.48
N THR A 22 -11.57 6.88 -8.25
CA THR A 22 -10.67 5.80 -7.86
C THR A 22 -9.97 6.11 -6.54
N PHE A 23 -9.49 7.34 -6.35
CA PHE A 23 -8.87 7.75 -5.09
C PHE A 23 -9.85 7.68 -3.90
N LYS A 24 -11.12 8.08 -4.09
CA LYS A 24 -12.16 7.94 -3.05
C LYS A 24 -12.39 6.47 -2.70
N ILE A 25 -12.54 5.60 -3.71
CA ILE A 25 -12.77 4.16 -3.52
C ILE A 25 -11.60 3.51 -2.76
N CYS A 26 -10.36 3.77 -3.18
CA CYS A 26 -9.16 3.28 -2.48
C CYS A 26 -9.13 3.76 -1.01
N LYS A 27 -9.42 5.04 -0.79
CA LYS A 27 -9.43 5.63 0.55
C LYS A 27 -10.51 5.02 1.43
N GLU A 28 -11.72 4.80 0.92
CA GLU A 28 -12.81 4.17 1.68
C GLU A 28 -12.50 2.72 2.04
N LEU A 29 -12.00 1.94 1.07
CA LEU A 29 -11.62 0.55 1.30
C LEU A 29 -10.54 0.41 2.37
N LEU A 30 -9.53 1.29 2.32
CA LEU A 30 -8.35 1.21 3.18
C LEU A 30 -8.44 2.08 4.44
N ARG A 31 -9.53 2.84 4.62
CA ARG A 31 -9.75 3.67 5.81
C ARG A 31 -9.65 2.87 7.12
N PRO A 32 -10.23 1.67 7.26
CA PRO A 32 -10.09 0.86 8.47
C PRO A 32 -8.64 0.41 8.71
N PHE A 33 -7.83 0.35 7.65
CA PHE A 33 -6.45 -0.15 7.64
C PHE A 33 -5.40 0.95 7.70
N LYS A 34 -5.80 2.18 8.08
CA LYS A 34 -4.89 3.34 8.20
C LYS A 34 -3.67 3.06 9.08
N LYS A 35 -3.82 2.26 10.14
CA LYS A 35 -2.70 1.86 11.02
C LYS A 35 -1.69 0.99 10.26
N SER A 36 -2.15 0.04 9.46
CA SER A 36 -1.29 -0.81 8.62
C SER A 36 -0.62 0.01 7.52
N LEU A 37 -1.35 0.94 6.87
CA LEU A 37 -0.76 1.82 5.85
C LEU A 37 0.39 2.65 6.42
N ARG A 38 0.22 3.23 7.61
CA ARG A 38 1.30 3.99 8.28
C ARG A 38 2.53 3.16 8.60
N LYS A 39 2.36 1.86 8.86
CA LYS A 39 3.47 0.94 9.14
C LYS A 39 4.23 0.52 7.88
N LEU A 40 3.80 0.93 6.68
CA LEU A 40 4.58 0.78 5.45
C LEU A 40 5.64 1.88 5.28
N HIS A 41 5.51 2.99 6.00
CA HIS A 41 6.50 4.07 6.08
C HIS A 41 7.18 4.03 7.45
N LEU A 42 8.24 3.23 7.54
CA LEU A 42 8.95 3.00 8.80
C LEU A 42 10.15 3.94 8.93
N PRO A 43 10.45 4.44 10.15
CA PRO A 43 11.62 5.29 10.36
C PRO A 43 12.93 4.62 9.97
N GLN A 44 13.83 5.37 9.35
CA GLN A 44 15.12 4.85 8.88
C GLN A 44 16.02 4.29 10.00
N HIS A 45 15.87 4.75 11.24
CA HIS A 45 16.65 4.29 12.39
C HIS A 45 16.26 2.90 12.93
N LEU A 46 15.14 2.32 12.47
CA LEU A 46 14.76 0.97 12.93
C LEU A 46 15.69 -0.11 12.33
N PRO A 47 16.05 -1.15 13.10
CA PRO A 47 16.79 -2.30 12.57
C PRO A 47 16.05 -2.95 11.39
N THR A 48 16.81 -3.38 10.37
CA THR A 48 16.27 -3.96 9.13
C THR A 48 15.32 -5.14 9.38
N GLU A 49 15.65 -6.03 10.32
CA GLU A 49 14.83 -7.18 10.66
C GLU A 49 13.46 -6.78 11.22
N LYS A 50 13.42 -5.79 12.14
CA LYS A 50 12.17 -5.25 12.68
C LYS A 50 11.36 -4.55 11.60
N LYS A 51 12.02 -3.81 10.70
CA LYS A 51 11.34 -3.18 9.55
C LYS A 51 10.66 -4.22 8.67
N LEU A 52 11.38 -5.27 8.28
CA LEU A 52 10.86 -6.34 7.46
C LEU A 52 9.67 -7.04 8.11
N LYS A 53 9.74 -7.33 9.41
CA LYS A 53 8.61 -7.91 10.16
C LYS A 53 7.37 -7.03 10.08
N TYR A 54 7.50 -5.73 10.38
CA TYR A 54 6.36 -4.81 10.36
C TYR A 54 5.80 -4.59 8.95
N THR A 55 6.67 -4.47 7.95
CA THR A 55 6.26 -4.38 6.55
C THR A 55 5.52 -5.64 6.15
N LYS A 56 6.03 -6.84 6.49
CA LYS A 56 5.38 -8.11 6.18
C LYS A 56 3.97 -8.19 6.77
N GLU A 57 3.83 -7.95 8.06
CA GLU A 57 2.53 -7.99 8.75
C GLU A 57 1.54 -6.99 8.13
N SER A 58 1.98 -5.75 7.91
CA SER A 58 1.12 -4.68 7.39
C SER A 58 0.72 -4.91 5.94
N LEU A 59 1.68 -5.35 5.11
CA LEU A 59 1.46 -5.61 3.69
C LEU A 59 0.59 -6.85 3.46
N THR A 60 0.67 -7.86 4.33
CA THR A 60 -0.24 -9.02 4.31
C THR A 60 -1.68 -8.56 4.51
N VAL A 61 -1.95 -7.81 5.59
CA VAL A 61 -3.30 -7.32 5.91
C VAL A 61 -3.89 -6.46 4.79
N ILE A 62 -3.09 -5.56 4.21
CA ILE A 62 -3.53 -4.68 3.13
C ILE A 62 -3.74 -5.47 1.84
N GLY A 63 -2.79 -6.34 1.48
CA GLY A 63 -2.85 -7.15 0.27
C GLY A 63 -4.03 -8.12 0.28
N ASP A 64 -4.31 -8.77 1.40
CA ASP A 64 -5.46 -9.66 1.57
C ASP A 64 -6.79 -8.89 1.39
N ARG A 65 -6.85 -7.65 1.89
CA ARG A 65 -8.04 -6.81 1.71
C ARG A 65 -8.24 -6.41 0.25
N ILE A 66 -7.16 -6.13 -0.48
CA ILE A 66 -7.20 -5.84 -1.91
C ILE A 66 -7.68 -7.07 -2.67
N ASP A 67 -7.08 -8.25 -2.43
CA ASP A 67 -7.46 -9.50 -3.08
C ASP A 67 -8.95 -9.81 -2.85
N LEU A 68 -9.44 -9.64 -1.61
CA LEU A 68 -10.85 -9.84 -1.28
C LEU A 68 -11.77 -8.88 -2.02
N PHE A 69 -11.37 -7.61 -2.16
CA PHE A 69 -12.15 -6.63 -2.92
C PHE A 69 -12.22 -7.02 -4.40
N LEU A 70 -11.07 -7.34 -5.00
CA LEU A 70 -10.98 -7.75 -6.40
C LEU A 70 -11.83 -8.98 -6.67
N GLN A 71 -11.83 -9.96 -5.75
CA GLN A 71 -12.61 -11.18 -5.89
C GLN A 71 -14.12 -10.96 -5.77
N ARG A 72 -14.56 -10.04 -4.90
CA ARG A 72 -15.99 -9.85 -4.59
C ARG A 72 -16.68 -8.81 -5.47
N TYR A 73 -15.96 -7.78 -5.91
CA TYR A 73 -16.57 -6.59 -6.49
C TYR A 73 -16.10 -6.29 -7.91
N CYS A 74 -15.04 -6.93 -8.41
CA CYS A 74 -14.51 -6.66 -9.76
C CYS A 74 -14.83 -7.82 -10.71
N ARG A 75 -15.16 -7.48 -11.95
CA ARG A 75 -15.19 -8.44 -13.06
C ARG A 75 -13.77 -8.80 -13.46
N ALA A 76 -13.57 -9.97 -14.08
CA ALA A 76 -12.26 -10.43 -14.53
C ALA A 76 -11.52 -9.40 -15.42
N SER A 77 -12.26 -8.66 -16.26
CA SER A 77 -11.71 -7.58 -17.11
C SER A 77 -11.21 -6.37 -16.31
N GLU A 78 -11.75 -6.13 -15.12
CA GLU A 78 -11.46 -4.95 -14.28
C GLU A 78 -10.38 -5.25 -13.24
N VAL A 79 -10.16 -6.52 -12.89
CA VAL A 79 -9.21 -6.95 -11.83
C VAL A 79 -7.83 -6.33 -12.05
N LYS A 80 -7.30 -6.37 -13.28
CA LYS A 80 -5.96 -5.83 -13.58
C LYS A 80 -5.88 -4.31 -13.35
N HIS A 81 -6.94 -3.59 -13.71
CA HIS A 81 -7.03 -2.15 -13.52
C HIS A 81 -7.10 -1.81 -12.02
N TRP A 82 -8.05 -2.39 -11.30
CA TRP A 82 -8.21 -2.13 -9.86
C TRP A 82 -7.00 -2.55 -9.05
N GLN A 83 -6.37 -3.67 -9.39
CA GLN A 83 -5.13 -4.08 -8.74
C GLN A 83 -4.04 -3.02 -8.90
N LYS A 84 -3.86 -2.46 -10.11
CA LYS A 84 -2.92 -1.36 -10.33
C LYS A 84 -3.28 -0.15 -9.46
N MET A 85 -4.55 0.25 -9.44
CA MET A 85 -5.02 1.43 -8.70
C MET A 85 -4.83 1.29 -7.19
N PHE A 86 -5.14 0.13 -6.60
CA PHE A 86 -4.91 -0.10 -5.18
C PHE A 86 -3.43 -0.06 -4.82
N TRP A 87 -2.56 -0.74 -5.57
CA TRP A 87 -1.13 -0.73 -5.27
C TRP A 87 -0.50 0.66 -5.45
N GLN A 88 -0.98 1.43 -6.43
CA GLN A 88 -0.58 2.83 -6.64
C GLN A 88 -1.03 3.75 -5.50
N PHE A 89 -2.23 3.51 -4.94
CA PHE A 89 -2.66 4.24 -3.76
C PHE A 89 -1.85 3.84 -2.51
N VAL A 90 -1.57 2.55 -2.33
CA VAL A 90 -0.78 2.06 -1.19
C VAL A 90 0.65 2.59 -1.22
N SER A 91 1.26 2.74 -2.41
CA SER A 91 2.60 3.32 -2.53
C SER A 91 2.70 4.78 -2.07
N LEU A 92 1.58 5.52 -1.98
CA LEU A 92 1.57 6.87 -1.37
C LEU A 92 1.96 6.86 0.11
N PHE A 93 1.96 5.69 0.75
CA PHE A 93 2.29 5.49 2.16
C PHE A 93 3.55 4.64 2.36
N SER A 94 4.38 4.48 1.34
CA SER A 94 5.61 3.68 1.39
C SER A 94 6.73 4.35 0.61
N GLU A 95 7.98 4.02 0.95
CA GLU A 95 9.14 4.36 0.11
C GLU A 95 9.24 3.45 -1.13
N MET A 96 8.51 2.33 -1.14
CA MET A 96 8.46 1.38 -2.25
C MET A 96 7.39 1.75 -3.27
N ASP A 97 7.69 1.53 -4.55
CA ASP A 97 6.72 1.71 -5.61
C ASP A 97 5.63 0.62 -5.61
N ALA A 98 4.55 0.87 -6.34
CA ALA A 98 3.40 -0.04 -6.44
C ALA A 98 3.80 -1.46 -6.92
N LYS A 99 4.75 -1.58 -7.86
CA LYS A 99 5.18 -2.87 -8.40
C LYS A 99 6.02 -3.63 -7.37
N GLN A 100 6.90 -2.95 -6.66
CA GLN A 100 7.71 -3.52 -5.60
C GLN A 100 6.84 -4.04 -4.46
N LEU A 101 5.84 -3.26 -4.02
CA LEU A 101 4.86 -3.67 -3.01
C LEU A 101 4.04 -4.88 -3.45
N GLN A 102 3.53 -4.86 -4.68
CA GLN A 102 2.79 -5.99 -5.24
C GLN A 102 3.65 -7.26 -5.31
N LYS A 103 4.91 -7.14 -5.75
CA LYS A 103 5.86 -8.25 -5.84
C LYS A 103 6.17 -8.81 -4.44
N LEU A 104 6.41 -7.92 -3.48
CA LEU A 104 6.67 -8.30 -2.09
C LEU A 104 5.48 -9.04 -1.50
N TYR A 105 4.25 -8.55 -1.69
CA TYR A 105 3.04 -9.25 -1.26
C TYR A 105 2.92 -10.66 -1.86
N LYS A 106 3.20 -10.82 -3.16
CA LYS A 106 3.24 -12.15 -3.81
C LYS A 106 4.27 -13.09 -3.15
N TYR A 107 5.45 -12.58 -2.81
CA TYR A 107 6.46 -13.37 -2.11
C TYR A 107 6.06 -13.73 -0.69
N ILE A 108 5.41 -12.82 0.04
CA ILE A 108 4.85 -13.12 1.36
C ILE A 108 3.83 -14.26 1.25
N LYS A 109 2.87 -14.15 0.32
CA LYS A 109 1.80 -15.12 0.11
C LYS A 109 2.32 -16.51 -0.25
N ASN A 110 3.43 -16.57 -1.00
CA ASN A 110 4.07 -17.82 -1.41
C ASN A 110 5.13 -18.33 -0.41
N ASN A 111 5.30 -17.68 0.75
CA ASN A 111 6.38 -17.95 1.71
C ASN A 111 7.80 -17.86 1.10
N GLN A 112 7.98 -17.07 0.04
CA GLN A 112 9.24 -16.91 -0.70
C GLN A 112 10.01 -15.62 -0.33
N MET A 113 9.87 -15.16 0.91
CA MET A 113 10.47 -13.90 1.38
C MET A 113 12.00 -13.83 1.26
N ALA A 114 12.69 -14.97 1.33
CA ALA A 114 14.14 -15.04 1.15
C ALA A 114 14.62 -14.58 -0.24
N LYS A 115 13.74 -14.55 -1.26
CA LYS A 115 14.06 -14.06 -2.61
C LYS A 115 14.04 -12.53 -2.74
N PHE A 116 13.71 -11.82 -1.66
CA PHE A 116 13.61 -10.37 -1.62
C PHE A 116 14.73 -9.71 -0.78
N LEU A 117 15.42 -10.50 0.05
CA LEU A 117 16.58 -10.09 0.83
C LEU A 117 17.85 -10.05 -0.03
#